data_AF-A0A1F9ILD2-F1
#
_entry.id   AF-A0A1F9ILD2-F1
#
_cell.length_a   1.000
_cell.length_b   1.000
_cell.length_c   1.000
_cell.angle_alpha   90.00
_cell.angle_beta   90.00
_cell.angle_gamma   90.00
#
_symmetry.space_group_name_H-M   'P 1'
#
loop_
_entity.id
_entity.type
_entity.pdbx_description
1 polymer ?
#
loop_
_entity_poly.entity_id
_entity_poly.type
_entity_poly.pdbx_seq_one_letter_code
_entity_poly.pdbx_strand_id
1 'polypeptide(L)'
;MKKILFILFSSLFFSLSLAGCGDLLPFDSLTNDDSNPEDADSPDSSEGVEREVSGKLALALGGVAPGTDVIQTEEDLTGRTLDFQTEDEDLIDFAFVDGYNNYRDARGARVVPLDIGISYAIPVVDSSYRESIEVITPPQKLIQILVGEARGQLAREAVLNEEDFVKLTSVSPTGDALGAVIRNRIQLINEKNAPHLFVVNSEKFYKNPPGSSYEAVIEAGSGGNYQFSPLYPDDAAHLTYLDTARRDNIAADDVFTAYDQAVLTAAYIFSDDSQDTTEGAFAFYSPTTSQYDQLQEALISETTVFPTGAGTSDTQYPAMSPIQVLVLPGIATRSSESSVPSFVFVRKRNNNEPAVTNRP
;
A
#
# COMPACT_ATOMS: atom_id res chain seq x y z
N MET A 1 75.52 -15.34 1.98
CA MET A 1 74.10 -15.54 2.33
C MET A 1 73.95 -16.72 3.31
N LYS A 2 72.91 -16.73 4.16
CA LYS A 2 72.57 -17.68 5.26
C LYS A 2 71.04 -17.64 5.45
N LYS A 3 70.25 -18.63 5.90
CA LYS A 3 70.41 -20.05 6.34
C LYS A 3 69.01 -20.76 6.22
N ILE A 4 68.83 -22.08 5.98
CA ILE A 4 68.66 -23.20 6.97
C ILE A 4 67.62 -22.86 8.08
N LEU A 5 66.49 -23.56 8.38
CA LEU A 5 65.88 -24.92 8.16
C LEU A 5 64.33 -24.74 7.88
N PHE A 6 63.37 -25.67 7.64
CA PHE A 6 63.21 -27.13 7.35
C PHE A 6 62.14 -27.83 8.28
N ILE A 7 61.58 -29.00 7.88
CA ILE A 7 60.68 -29.94 8.63
C ILE A 7 59.13 -29.75 8.55
N LEU A 8 58.40 -30.88 8.54
CA LEU A 8 56.92 -31.06 8.58
C LEU A 8 56.41 -31.39 9.99
N PHE A 9 55.17 -31.03 10.35
CA PHE A 9 54.18 -31.78 11.17
C PHE A 9 52.80 -31.10 10.93
N SER A 10 51.63 -31.72 10.74
CA SER A 10 51.01 -32.98 11.20
C SER A 10 50.48 -32.95 12.65
N SER A 11 49.26 -32.42 12.85
CA SER A 11 48.42 -32.74 14.02
C SER A 11 46.92 -32.46 13.76
N LEU A 12 46.07 -33.24 14.44
CA LEU A 12 44.60 -33.17 14.44
C LEU A 12 44.11 -33.36 15.88
N PHE A 13 43.45 -32.36 16.49
CA PHE A 13 42.61 -32.44 17.70
C PHE A 13 41.60 -31.26 17.61
N PHE A 14 40.29 -31.38 17.82
CA PHE A 14 39.57 -31.54 19.12
C PHE A 14 39.87 -30.39 20.12
N SER A 15 38.92 -29.74 20.81
CA SER A 15 37.43 -29.76 20.80
C SER A 15 36.90 -28.79 21.88
N LEU A 16 35.60 -28.42 21.84
CA LEU A 16 34.87 -27.65 22.89
C LEU A 16 35.39 -26.19 23.07
N SER A 17 34.64 -25.22 23.59
CA SER A 17 33.31 -25.17 24.23
C SER A 17 32.70 -23.77 24.09
N LEU A 18 31.36 -23.65 24.12
CA LEU A 18 30.67 -22.39 24.44
C LEU A 18 29.31 -22.70 25.08
N ALA A 19 29.19 -22.49 26.40
CA ALA A 19 27.97 -22.69 27.17
C ALA A 19 27.98 -21.75 28.39
N GLY A 20 27.04 -20.82 28.45
CA GLY A 20 26.99 -19.76 29.46
C GLY A 20 28.05 -18.66 29.27
N CYS A 21 27.90 -17.49 29.88
CA CYS A 21 26.78 -17.00 30.69
C CYS A 21 26.83 -15.46 30.78
N GLY A 22 25.69 -14.83 31.09
CA GLY A 22 25.68 -13.54 31.76
C GLY A 22 25.15 -12.35 30.97
N ASP A 23 23.83 -12.27 30.82
CA ASP A 23 23.15 -10.98 30.94
C ASP A 23 22.58 -10.85 32.35
N LEU A 24 22.81 -9.70 32.96
CA LEU A 24 22.38 -9.33 34.31
C LEU A 24 21.72 -7.95 34.24
N LEU A 25 20.39 -7.90 34.34
CA LEU A 25 19.70 -6.79 35.00
C LEU A 25 18.46 -7.32 35.73
N PRO A 26 18.21 -6.89 36.98
CA PRO A 26 17.00 -7.21 37.71
C PRO A 26 15.94 -6.13 37.53
N PHE A 27 14.66 -6.52 37.57
CA PHE A 27 13.70 -5.90 38.48
C PHE A 27 12.62 -6.91 38.86
N ASP A 28 12.22 -6.90 40.13
CA ASP A 28 11.27 -7.84 40.75
C ASP A 28 9.88 -7.19 40.86
N SER A 29 8.83 -7.99 40.64
CA SER A 29 7.43 -7.59 40.83
C SER A 29 6.52 -8.83 40.96
N LEU A 30 6.87 -9.77 41.85
CA LEU A 30 5.99 -10.89 42.21
C LEU A 30 4.74 -10.44 42.99
N THR A 31 3.54 -10.65 42.43
CA THR A 31 2.29 -10.82 43.21
C THR A 31 1.38 -11.89 42.60
N ASN A 32 1.54 -13.11 43.11
CA ASN A 32 0.56 -14.19 43.33
C ASN A 32 -0.63 -14.43 42.37
N ASP A 33 -0.71 -15.68 41.88
CA ASP A 33 -1.96 -16.44 41.71
C ASP A 33 -2.88 -16.36 42.95
N ASP A 34 -4.21 -16.41 42.75
CA ASP A 34 -5.00 -17.55 43.28
C ASP A 34 -6.42 -17.67 42.66
N SER A 35 -6.98 -18.88 42.73
CA SER A 35 -8.38 -19.28 42.51
C SER A 35 -9.04 -19.13 41.13
N ASN A 36 -9.39 -20.29 40.54
CA ASN A 36 -10.45 -20.48 39.54
C ASN A 36 -11.69 -21.11 40.21
N PRO A 37 -12.91 -20.81 39.76
CA PRO A 37 -13.93 -21.86 39.60
C PRO A 37 -14.75 -21.76 38.29
N GLU A 38 -15.44 -22.85 37.96
CA GLU A 38 -16.05 -23.17 36.65
C GLU A 38 -17.50 -22.64 36.46
N ASP A 39 -17.94 -22.58 35.18
CA ASP A 39 -19.32 -22.59 34.62
C ASP A 39 -20.38 -21.56 35.13
N ALA A 40 -21.16 -20.84 34.31
CA ALA A 40 -21.89 -21.26 33.10
C ALA A 40 -22.56 -20.07 32.32
N ASP A 41 -23.01 -20.35 31.09
CA ASP A 41 -24.07 -19.69 30.30
C ASP A 41 -24.09 -18.15 30.11
N SER A 42 -23.56 -17.69 28.96
CA SER A 42 -24.39 -17.15 27.85
C SER A 42 -23.54 -16.78 26.61
N PRO A 43 -23.86 -17.29 25.40
CA PRO A 43 -23.32 -16.74 24.16
C PRO A 43 -24.18 -15.55 23.70
N ASP A 44 -23.84 -14.33 24.16
CA ASP A 44 -24.45 -13.12 23.61
C ASP A 44 -23.85 -12.84 22.23
N SER A 45 -24.60 -13.18 21.18
CA SER A 45 -24.16 -13.06 19.79
C SER A 45 -24.28 -11.61 19.30
N SER A 46 -23.46 -10.72 19.85
CA SER A 46 -23.40 -9.30 19.46
C SER A 46 -22.00 -8.67 19.61
N GLU A 47 -20.95 -9.40 19.20
CA GLU A 47 -19.66 -8.78 18.82
C GLU A 47 -19.88 -7.93 17.55
N GLY A 48 -20.37 -6.72 17.77
CA GLY A 48 -20.55 -5.71 16.73
C GLY A 48 -19.19 -5.26 16.24
N VAL A 49 -18.81 -5.70 15.04
CA VAL A 49 -17.56 -5.33 14.37
C VAL A 49 -17.40 -3.81 14.40
N GLU A 50 -16.40 -3.31 15.12
CA GLU A 50 -16.18 -1.88 15.39
C GLU A 50 -15.63 -1.15 14.13
N ARG A 51 -16.47 -1.07 13.10
CA ARG A 51 -16.24 -0.32 11.87
C ARG A 51 -16.92 1.03 11.99
N GLU A 52 -16.15 1.97 12.53
CA GLU A 52 -16.45 3.40 12.52
C GLU A 52 -16.89 3.82 11.10
N VAL A 53 -18.17 4.20 10.95
CA VAL A 53 -18.72 4.69 9.68
C VAL A 53 -18.23 6.13 9.46
N SER A 54 -16.94 6.24 9.15
CA SER A 54 -16.47 7.36 8.34
C SER A 54 -17.29 7.39 7.05
N GLY A 55 -17.64 8.57 6.55
CA GLY A 55 -18.54 8.71 5.38
C GLY A 55 -17.95 8.26 4.04
N LYS A 56 -16.96 7.36 4.04
CA LYS A 56 -16.24 6.81 2.89
C LYS A 56 -16.15 5.28 3.01
N LEU A 57 -16.42 4.56 1.92
CA LEU A 57 -16.33 3.11 1.79
C LEU A 57 -15.36 2.77 0.65
N ALA A 58 -14.25 2.09 0.96
CA ALA A 58 -13.24 1.69 -0.03
C ALA A 58 -13.55 0.29 -0.59
N LEU A 59 -13.82 0.21 -1.89
CA LEU A 59 -14.15 -1.03 -2.60
C LEU A 59 -13.05 -1.45 -3.59
N ALA A 60 -13.22 -2.61 -4.22
CA ALA A 60 -12.34 -3.09 -5.28
C ALA A 60 -13.10 -4.02 -6.23
N LEU A 61 -12.90 -3.88 -7.54
CA LEU A 61 -13.50 -4.77 -8.55
C LEU A 61 -13.00 -6.22 -8.44
N GLY A 62 -11.84 -6.43 -7.81
CA GLY A 62 -11.31 -7.74 -7.46
C GLY A 62 -11.94 -8.36 -6.20
N GLY A 63 -12.86 -7.67 -5.52
CA GLY A 63 -13.40 -8.04 -4.20
C GLY A 63 -12.57 -7.49 -3.03
N VAL A 64 -13.18 -7.43 -1.84
CA VAL A 64 -12.60 -6.87 -0.60
C VAL A 64 -12.78 -7.83 0.58
N ALA A 65 -12.27 -7.47 1.77
CA ALA A 65 -12.45 -8.28 2.97
C ALA A 65 -13.94 -8.38 3.38
N PRO A 66 -14.40 -9.51 3.96
CA PRO A 66 -15.80 -9.69 4.33
C PRO A 66 -16.37 -8.55 5.18
N GLY A 67 -17.46 -7.95 4.71
CA GLY A 67 -18.16 -6.87 5.39
C GLY A 67 -17.46 -5.51 5.36
N THR A 68 -16.32 -5.34 4.66
CA THR A 68 -15.81 -3.99 4.34
C THR A 68 -16.51 -3.39 3.12
N ASP A 69 -17.41 -4.17 2.53
CA ASP A 69 -18.36 -3.84 1.48
C ASP A 69 -19.77 -3.53 2.02
N VAL A 70 -19.99 -3.57 3.35
CA VAL A 70 -21.33 -3.42 3.95
C VAL A 70 -21.52 -2.05 4.60
N ILE A 71 -22.58 -1.34 4.19
CA ILE A 71 -23.12 -0.18 4.89
C ILE A 71 -24.16 -0.66 5.91
N GLN A 72 -24.00 -0.26 7.17
CA GLN A 72 -24.94 -0.54 8.26
C GLN A 72 -25.60 0.75 8.77
N THR A 73 -26.74 0.62 9.45
CA THR A 73 -27.41 1.74 10.13
C THR A 73 -27.74 1.39 11.58
N GLU A 74 -27.37 2.28 12.49
CA GLU A 74 -27.68 2.14 13.92
C GLU A 74 -29.10 2.63 14.30
N GLU A 75 -29.96 2.96 13.34
CA GLU A 75 -31.37 3.24 13.64
C GLU A 75 -32.12 1.99 14.13
N ASP A 76 -33.12 2.22 15.00
CA ASP A 76 -34.20 1.28 15.23
C ASP A 76 -35.13 1.29 14.01
N LEU A 77 -35.31 0.12 13.39
CA LEU A 77 -36.13 -0.08 12.19
C LEU A 77 -37.45 -0.81 12.50
N THR A 78 -37.85 -0.90 13.77
CA THR A 78 -39.06 -1.59 14.22
C THR A 78 -40.32 -0.98 13.59
N GLY A 79 -40.91 -1.71 12.63
CA GLY A 79 -42.10 -1.27 11.88
C GLY A 79 -41.82 -0.28 10.75
N ARG A 80 -40.55 -0.04 10.40
CA ARG A 80 -40.08 0.94 9.42
C ARG A 80 -39.58 0.24 8.15
N THR A 81 -39.37 0.99 7.07
CA THR A 81 -38.68 0.49 5.86
C THR A 81 -37.27 1.03 5.77
N LEU A 82 -36.33 0.21 5.28
CA LEU A 82 -34.99 0.62 4.87
C LEU A 82 -34.76 0.18 3.42
N ASP A 83 -34.20 1.08 2.62
CA ASP A 83 -33.84 0.94 1.22
C ASP A 83 -32.52 1.68 0.95
N PHE A 84 -31.84 1.41 -0.16
CA PHE A 84 -30.57 2.04 -0.54
C PHE A 84 -30.60 2.47 -2.00
N GLN A 85 -30.14 3.70 -2.27
CA GLN A 85 -30.22 4.33 -3.59
C GLN A 85 -28.91 5.03 -3.93
N THR A 86 -28.64 5.20 -5.22
CA THR A 86 -27.50 5.96 -5.78
C THR A 86 -27.98 6.75 -6.99
N GLU A 87 -27.22 7.76 -7.43
CA GLU A 87 -27.41 8.39 -8.74
C GLU A 87 -26.49 7.75 -9.81
N ASP A 88 -25.52 6.91 -9.40
CA ASP A 88 -24.49 6.31 -10.26
C ASP A 88 -24.72 4.79 -10.46
N GLU A 89 -25.88 4.43 -11.04
CA GLU A 89 -26.29 3.03 -11.30
C GLU A 89 -25.32 2.22 -12.20
N ASP A 90 -24.35 2.89 -12.85
CA ASP A 90 -23.27 2.26 -13.63
C ASP A 90 -21.97 2.04 -12.83
N LEU A 91 -21.84 2.62 -11.64
CA LEU A 91 -20.67 2.46 -10.75
C LEU A 91 -20.92 1.47 -9.61
N ILE A 92 -22.11 1.45 -9.00
CA ILE A 92 -22.44 0.57 -7.86
C ILE A 92 -23.87 0.01 -7.92
N ASP A 93 -24.08 -1.15 -7.29
CA ASP A 93 -25.38 -1.78 -7.03
C ASP A 93 -25.50 -2.21 -5.56
N PHE A 94 -26.71 -2.52 -5.07
CA PHE A 94 -26.97 -2.92 -3.68
C PHE A 94 -27.48 -4.37 -3.59
N ALA A 95 -26.74 -5.19 -2.86
CA ALA A 95 -27.13 -6.55 -2.52
C ALA A 95 -27.54 -6.65 -1.04
N PHE A 96 -28.38 -7.64 -0.71
CA PHE A 96 -28.59 -8.00 0.70
C PHE A 96 -27.28 -8.50 1.32
N VAL A 97 -27.08 -8.18 2.59
CA VAL A 97 -26.00 -8.73 3.42
C VAL A 97 -26.18 -10.25 3.51
N ASP A 98 -25.10 -11.02 3.46
CA ASP A 98 -25.18 -12.48 3.44
C ASP A 98 -25.88 -13.03 4.69
N GLY A 99 -26.77 -14.00 4.46
CA GLY A 99 -27.69 -14.53 5.48
C GLY A 99 -29.06 -13.84 5.56
N TYR A 100 -29.20 -12.63 4.99
CA TYR A 100 -30.44 -11.84 5.04
C TYR A 100 -31.19 -11.81 3.69
N ASN A 101 -32.48 -11.45 3.75
CA ASN A 101 -33.41 -11.45 2.60
C ASN A 101 -34.02 -10.07 2.31
N ASN A 102 -33.62 -9.03 3.05
CA ASN A 102 -33.98 -7.62 2.84
C ASN A 102 -33.06 -6.73 3.69
N TYR A 103 -32.93 -5.45 3.31
CA TYR A 103 -32.04 -4.49 3.98
C TYR A 103 -32.43 -4.20 5.44
N ARG A 104 -33.74 -4.12 5.74
CA ARG A 104 -34.24 -3.80 7.09
C ARG A 104 -33.80 -4.83 8.11
N ASP A 105 -33.99 -6.12 7.81
CA ASP A 105 -33.63 -7.20 8.72
C ASP A 105 -32.10 -7.35 8.86
N ALA A 106 -31.34 -6.97 7.84
CA ALA A 106 -29.88 -6.85 7.87
C ALA A 106 -29.36 -5.59 8.57
N ARG A 107 -30.23 -4.62 8.88
CA ARG A 107 -29.88 -3.22 9.23
C ARG A 107 -28.84 -2.59 8.27
N GLY A 108 -28.85 -2.97 6.99
CA GLY A 108 -27.78 -2.59 6.06
C GLY A 108 -27.88 -3.22 4.67
N ALA A 109 -26.91 -2.90 3.82
CA ALA A 109 -26.73 -3.43 2.47
C ALA A 109 -25.26 -3.68 2.16
N ARG A 110 -24.97 -4.70 1.35
CA ARG A 110 -23.66 -4.84 0.70
C ARG A 110 -23.66 -3.99 -0.58
N VAL A 111 -22.64 -3.17 -0.75
CA VAL A 111 -22.38 -2.41 -1.96
C VAL A 111 -21.55 -3.26 -2.92
N VAL A 112 -22.02 -3.40 -4.16
CA VAL A 112 -21.39 -4.19 -5.21
C VAL A 112 -20.75 -3.22 -6.22
N PRO A 113 -19.42 -3.17 -6.37
CA PRO A 113 -18.77 -2.30 -7.33
C PRO A 113 -18.91 -2.86 -8.75
N LEU A 114 -19.34 -2.01 -9.69
CA LEU A 114 -19.59 -2.37 -11.10
C LEU A 114 -18.48 -1.87 -12.04
N ASP A 115 -18.03 -0.63 -11.86
CA ASP A 115 -16.90 -0.03 -12.60
C ASP A 115 -16.08 0.92 -11.68
N ILE A 116 -14.99 1.47 -12.22
CA ILE A 116 -14.06 2.38 -11.56
C ILE A 116 -14.68 3.77 -11.41
N GLY A 117 -14.82 4.27 -10.17
CA GLY A 117 -15.37 5.60 -9.92
C GLY A 117 -15.46 5.98 -8.46
N ILE A 118 -16.03 7.17 -8.22
CA ILE A 118 -16.47 7.65 -6.91
C ILE A 118 -17.97 7.88 -7.04
N SER A 119 -18.74 7.26 -6.16
CA SER A 119 -20.22 7.25 -6.16
C SER A 119 -20.74 7.58 -4.78
N TYR A 120 -22.04 7.83 -4.64
CA TYR A 120 -22.69 8.06 -3.36
C TYR A 120 -23.83 7.05 -3.11
N ALA A 121 -23.73 6.34 -2.00
CA ALA A 121 -24.77 5.45 -1.49
C ALA A 121 -25.61 6.18 -0.45
N ILE A 122 -26.93 6.23 -0.66
CA ILE A 122 -27.86 7.00 0.15
C ILE A 122 -28.85 6.05 0.85
N PRO A 123 -28.76 5.89 2.18
CA PRO A 123 -29.77 5.14 2.94
C PRO A 123 -31.10 5.88 2.94
N VAL A 124 -32.20 5.17 2.68
CA VAL A 124 -33.56 5.72 2.66
C VAL A 124 -34.41 4.99 3.69
N VAL A 125 -34.91 5.72 4.70
CA VAL A 125 -35.71 5.15 5.79
C VAL A 125 -37.06 5.86 5.84
N ASP A 126 -38.15 5.10 5.70
CA ASP A 126 -39.53 5.60 5.58
C ASP A 126 -39.67 6.75 4.54
N SER A 127 -39.15 6.54 3.33
CA SER A 127 -39.08 7.52 2.23
C SER A 127 -38.31 8.82 2.56
N SER A 128 -37.54 8.83 3.66
CA SER A 128 -36.69 9.95 4.06
C SER A 128 -35.23 9.56 3.87
N TYR A 129 -34.51 10.30 3.02
CA TYR A 129 -33.08 10.11 2.79
C TYR A 129 -32.24 10.35 4.05
N ARG A 130 -31.00 9.86 4.05
CA ARG A 130 -29.97 10.09 5.06
C ARG A 130 -28.74 10.74 4.44
N GLU A 131 -27.73 10.97 5.28
CA GLU A 131 -26.41 11.38 4.83
C GLU A 131 -25.85 10.33 3.86
N SER A 132 -25.30 10.82 2.74
CA SER A 132 -24.70 10.00 1.70
C SER A 132 -23.34 9.47 2.14
N ILE A 133 -23.11 8.19 1.97
CA ILE A 133 -21.81 7.56 2.16
C ILE A 133 -21.12 7.53 0.80
N GLU A 134 -19.94 8.14 0.72
CA GLU A 134 -19.09 8.12 -0.47
C GLU A 134 -18.53 6.70 -0.66
N VAL A 135 -18.57 6.19 -1.89
CA VAL A 135 -18.08 4.86 -2.25
C VAL A 135 -17.00 5.02 -3.30
N ILE A 136 -15.80 4.53 -3.00
CA ILE A 136 -14.60 4.74 -3.82
C ILE A 136 -14.16 3.38 -4.37
N THR A 137 -14.30 3.20 -5.68
CA THR A 137 -13.80 2.03 -6.42
C THR A 137 -12.61 2.48 -7.28
N PRO A 138 -11.36 2.36 -6.78
CA PRO A 138 -10.18 2.71 -7.54
C PRO A 138 -9.90 1.68 -8.67
N PRO A 139 -9.06 2.02 -9.65
CA PRO A 139 -8.62 1.08 -10.67
C PRO A 139 -7.97 -0.16 -10.04
N GLN A 140 -8.44 -1.37 -10.37
CA GLN A 140 -7.85 -2.61 -9.82
C GLN A 140 -6.34 -2.71 -10.10
N LYS A 141 -5.85 -2.12 -11.20
CA LYS A 141 -4.42 -2.03 -11.53
C LYS A 141 -3.61 -1.20 -10.52
N LEU A 142 -4.22 -0.21 -9.85
CA LEU A 142 -3.56 0.54 -8.78
C LEU A 142 -3.33 -0.35 -7.55
N ILE A 143 -4.34 -1.14 -7.16
CA ILE A 143 -4.21 -2.13 -6.08
C ILE A 143 -3.14 -3.17 -6.45
N GLN A 144 -3.23 -3.77 -7.64
CA GLN A 144 -2.26 -4.77 -8.13
C GLN A 144 -0.82 -4.24 -8.13
N ILE A 145 -0.58 -3.00 -8.57
CA ILE A 145 0.77 -2.45 -8.69
C ILE A 145 1.35 -2.02 -7.33
N LEU A 146 0.51 -1.56 -6.39
CA LEU A 146 0.93 -1.32 -5.01
C LEU A 146 1.37 -2.62 -4.34
N VAL A 147 0.57 -3.68 -4.42
CA VAL A 147 0.96 -4.99 -3.85
C VAL A 147 2.18 -5.56 -4.58
N GLY A 148 2.23 -5.47 -5.91
CA GLY A 148 3.35 -5.98 -6.69
C GLY A 148 4.69 -5.32 -6.34
N GLU A 149 4.75 -3.99 -6.26
CA GLU A 149 6.00 -3.29 -5.91
C GLU A 149 6.36 -3.41 -4.42
N ALA A 150 5.36 -3.43 -3.50
CA ALA A 150 5.58 -3.15 -2.07
C ALA A 150 4.86 -4.08 -1.07
N ARG A 151 4.54 -5.33 -1.45
CA ARG A 151 3.83 -6.30 -0.60
C ARG A 151 4.31 -6.35 0.86
N GLY A 152 5.63 -6.48 1.06
CA GLY A 152 6.24 -6.66 2.38
C GLY A 152 6.18 -5.42 3.28
N GLN A 153 5.98 -4.24 2.70
CA GLN A 153 5.74 -2.98 3.42
C GLN A 153 4.27 -2.82 3.72
N LEU A 154 3.39 -3.02 2.73
CA LEU A 154 1.93 -2.94 2.89
C LEU A 154 1.45 -3.88 4.01
N ALA A 155 1.90 -5.14 4.03
CA ALA A 155 1.56 -6.10 5.08
C ALA A 155 2.17 -5.77 6.46
N ARG A 156 3.21 -4.92 6.51
CA ARG A 156 3.91 -4.50 7.75
C ARG A 156 3.36 -3.21 8.32
N GLU A 157 2.90 -2.32 7.47
CA GLU A 157 2.30 -1.03 7.81
C GLU A 157 0.81 -1.17 8.16
N ALA A 158 0.17 -2.26 7.71
CA ALA A 158 -1.21 -2.60 8.05
C ALA A 158 -1.45 -2.78 9.56
N VAL A 159 -2.44 -2.08 10.08
CA VAL A 159 -2.97 -2.23 11.44
C VAL A 159 -4.17 -3.16 11.39
N LEU A 160 -4.13 -4.28 12.12
CA LEU A 160 -5.20 -5.29 12.14
C LEU A 160 -6.21 -5.04 13.28
N ASN A 161 -7.44 -5.55 13.10
CA ASN A 161 -8.44 -5.68 14.16
C ASN A 161 -8.28 -7.02 14.91
N GLU A 162 -9.22 -7.31 15.82
CA GLU A 162 -9.19 -8.52 16.66
C GLU A 162 -9.53 -9.82 15.88
N GLU A 163 -9.94 -9.69 14.61
CA GLU A 163 -10.22 -10.77 13.67
C GLU A 163 -9.10 -10.93 12.60
N ASP A 164 -7.93 -10.30 12.81
CA ASP A 164 -6.81 -10.20 11.87
C ASP A 164 -7.12 -9.51 10.51
N PHE A 165 -8.25 -8.81 10.37
CA PHE A 165 -8.54 -7.96 9.20
C PHE A 165 -7.90 -6.57 9.32
N VAL A 166 -7.48 -5.99 8.19
CA VAL A 166 -6.96 -4.61 8.15
C VAL A 166 -8.05 -3.62 8.58
N LYS A 167 -7.75 -2.74 9.55
CA LYS A 167 -8.66 -1.68 10.01
C LYS A 167 -8.90 -0.66 8.90
N LEU A 168 -10.12 -0.16 8.78
CA LEU A 168 -10.48 0.89 7.80
C LEU A 168 -9.66 2.18 7.99
N THR A 169 -9.17 2.43 9.21
CA THR A 169 -8.29 3.56 9.57
C THR A 169 -6.79 3.28 9.36
N SER A 170 -6.42 2.17 8.72
CA SER A 170 -5.03 1.75 8.51
C SER A 170 -4.36 2.49 7.35
N VAL A 171 -3.22 3.14 7.63
CA VAL A 171 -2.48 3.98 6.68
C VAL A 171 -1.13 3.36 6.36
N SER A 172 -0.79 3.28 5.06
CA SER A 172 0.52 2.81 4.58
C SER A 172 1.31 3.95 3.94
N PRO A 173 2.26 4.57 4.66
CA PRO A 173 3.17 5.58 4.10
C PRO A 173 3.89 5.12 2.83
N THR A 174 4.26 3.83 2.73
CA THR A 174 4.87 3.28 1.50
C THR A 174 3.86 3.28 0.36
N GLY A 175 2.64 2.79 0.59
CA GLY A 175 1.58 2.76 -0.42
C GLY A 175 1.19 4.16 -0.90
N ASP A 176 1.02 5.11 0.02
CA ASP A 176 0.70 6.51 -0.27
C ASP A 176 1.77 7.16 -1.15
N ALA A 177 3.05 6.99 -0.82
CA ALA A 177 4.15 7.58 -1.59
C ALA A 177 4.32 6.96 -2.99
N LEU A 178 4.11 5.64 -3.14
CA LEU A 178 4.13 4.97 -4.45
C LEU A 178 2.92 5.36 -5.32
N GLY A 179 1.74 5.47 -4.69
CA GLY A 179 0.52 5.97 -5.31
C GLY A 179 0.61 7.43 -5.75
N ALA A 180 1.20 8.28 -4.90
CA ALA A 180 1.48 9.66 -5.21
C ALA A 180 2.38 9.77 -6.46
N VAL A 181 3.39 8.93 -6.64
CA VAL A 181 4.18 8.89 -7.89
C VAL A 181 3.31 8.61 -9.13
N ILE A 182 2.32 7.72 -9.04
CA ILE A 182 1.38 7.45 -10.14
C ILE A 182 0.51 8.68 -10.42
N ARG A 183 -0.10 9.27 -9.39
CA ARG A 183 -0.89 10.51 -9.48
C ARG A 183 -0.07 11.68 -10.06
N ASN A 184 1.16 11.86 -9.61
CA ASN A 184 2.05 12.93 -10.04
C ASN A 184 2.45 12.77 -11.51
N ARG A 185 2.59 11.54 -12.03
CA ARG A 185 2.71 11.27 -13.47
C ARG A 185 1.47 11.73 -14.24
N ILE A 186 0.26 11.42 -13.74
CA ILE A 186 -1.01 11.85 -14.35
C ILE A 186 -1.10 13.40 -14.39
N GLN A 187 -0.81 14.06 -13.27
CA GLN A 187 -0.79 15.52 -13.16
C GLN A 187 0.21 16.14 -14.14
N LEU A 188 1.46 15.67 -14.16
CA LEU A 188 2.50 16.16 -15.09
C LEU A 188 2.17 15.91 -16.57
N ILE A 189 1.41 14.86 -16.89
CA ILE A 189 0.88 14.64 -18.25
C ILE A 189 -0.20 15.67 -18.58
N ASN A 190 -1.13 15.92 -17.66
CA ASN A 190 -2.24 16.85 -17.85
C ASN A 190 -1.76 18.31 -17.98
N GLU A 191 -0.89 18.78 -17.09
CA GLU A 191 -0.30 20.12 -17.12
C GLU A 191 0.40 20.44 -18.45
N LYS A 192 1.07 19.44 -19.03
CA LYS A 192 1.95 19.61 -20.20
C LYS A 192 1.32 19.10 -21.49
N ASN A 193 0.12 18.50 -21.42
CA ASN A 193 -0.52 17.74 -22.49
C ASN A 193 0.45 16.75 -23.18
N ALA A 194 1.19 15.97 -22.37
CA ALA A 194 2.37 15.24 -22.83
C ALA A 194 2.48 13.78 -22.30
N PRO A 195 1.58 12.86 -22.70
CA PRO A 195 1.65 11.43 -22.32
C PRO A 195 2.99 10.76 -22.62
N HIS A 196 3.68 11.20 -23.69
CA HIS A 196 4.98 10.69 -24.09
C HIS A 196 6.10 10.88 -23.04
N LEU A 197 5.93 11.77 -22.06
CA LEU A 197 6.90 11.97 -20.96
C LEU A 197 7.16 10.69 -20.15
N PHE A 198 6.15 9.82 -20.05
CA PHE A 198 6.23 8.55 -19.33
C PHE A 198 5.95 7.35 -20.23
N VAL A 199 6.03 7.53 -21.56
CA VAL A 199 5.73 6.48 -22.57
C VAL A 199 4.26 6.00 -22.51
N VAL A 200 3.34 6.89 -22.11
CA VAL A 200 1.92 6.61 -21.98
C VAL A 200 1.21 6.69 -23.34
N ASN A 201 0.34 5.73 -23.61
CA ASN A 201 -0.55 5.78 -24.77
C ASN A 201 -1.65 6.83 -24.55
N SER A 202 -1.68 7.87 -25.38
CA SER A 202 -2.62 8.99 -25.26
C SER A 202 -4.08 8.59 -25.48
N GLU A 203 -4.36 7.63 -26.37
CA GLU A 203 -5.73 7.18 -26.67
C GLU A 203 -6.33 6.42 -25.49
N LYS A 204 -5.53 5.59 -24.78
CA LYS A 204 -5.92 4.99 -23.51
C LYS A 204 -6.13 6.06 -22.43
N PHE A 205 -5.13 6.92 -22.23
CA PHE A 205 -5.09 7.87 -21.11
C PHE A 205 -6.30 8.80 -21.06
N TYR A 206 -6.75 9.32 -22.22
CA TYR A 206 -7.90 10.21 -22.35
C TYR A 206 -9.24 9.49 -22.62
N LYS A 207 -9.32 8.16 -22.54
CA LYS A 207 -10.52 7.39 -22.93
C LYS A 207 -11.70 7.59 -21.98
N ASN A 208 -11.49 7.41 -20.67
CA ASN A 208 -12.47 7.58 -19.61
C ASN A 208 -11.75 7.97 -18.29
N PRO A 209 -11.24 9.22 -18.20
CA PRO A 209 -10.58 9.70 -16.99
C PRO A 209 -11.60 9.89 -15.84
N PRO A 210 -11.18 9.77 -14.56
CA PRO A 210 -9.80 9.59 -14.10
C PRO A 210 -9.28 8.15 -14.22
N GLY A 211 -10.15 7.13 -14.22
CA GLY A 211 -9.76 5.72 -14.19
C GLY A 211 -8.78 5.32 -15.29
N SER A 212 -9.06 5.68 -16.54
CA SER A 212 -8.19 5.34 -17.69
C SER A 212 -6.82 6.01 -17.64
N SER A 213 -6.67 7.11 -16.91
CA SER A 213 -5.40 7.82 -16.77
C SER A 213 -4.44 7.07 -15.84
N TYR A 214 -4.95 6.50 -14.75
CA TYR A 214 -4.20 5.59 -13.87
C TYR A 214 -3.79 4.32 -14.60
N GLU A 215 -4.72 3.64 -15.27
CA GLU A 215 -4.40 2.43 -16.03
C GLU A 215 -3.34 2.68 -17.10
N ALA A 216 -3.46 3.76 -17.86
CA ALA A 216 -2.52 4.09 -18.95
C ALA A 216 -1.13 4.52 -18.43
N VAL A 217 -1.02 5.07 -17.22
CA VAL A 217 0.26 5.36 -16.55
C VAL A 217 0.90 4.10 -15.99
N ILE A 218 0.11 3.18 -15.44
CA ILE A 218 0.61 1.91 -14.89
C ILE A 218 1.09 1.00 -16.03
N GLU A 219 0.25 0.75 -17.04
CA GLU A 219 0.59 -0.09 -18.21
C GLU A 219 1.62 0.53 -19.18
N ALA A 220 2.18 1.69 -18.85
CA ALA A 220 3.08 2.42 -19.73
C ALA A 220 4.37 1.63 -20.02
N GLY A 221 4.73 1.53 -21.30
CA GLY A 221 5.90 0.77 -21.72
C GLY A 221 6.13 0.78 -23.24
N SER A 222 7.33 0.37 -23.64
CA SER A 222 7.74 0.27 -25.05
C SER A 222 8.78 -0.82 -25.27
N GLY A 223 8.62 -1.59 -26.35
CA GLY A 223 9.55 -2.65 -26.73
C GLY A 223 9.73 -3.76 -25.69
N GLY A 224 8.72 -4.01 -24.84
CA GLY A 224 8.80 -4.95 -23.71
C GLY A 224 9.34 -4.38 -22.41
N ASN A 225 9.67 -3.08 -22.37
CA ASN A 225 10.11 -2.39 -21.16
C ASN A 225 8.94 -1.60 -20.56
N TYR A 226 8.54 -1.91 -19.33
CA TYR A 226 7.48 -1.26 -18.56
C TYR A 226 8.03 -0.27 -17.53
N GLN A 227 7.19 0.67 -17.07
CA GLN A 227 7.54 1.68 -16.06
C GLN A 227 7.48 1.19 -14.59
N PHE A 228 7.05 -0.07 -14.36
CA PHE A 228 6.87 -0.70 -13.06
C PHE A 228 7.37 -2.15 -13.12
N SER A 229 7.94 -2.66 -12.03
CA SER A 229 8.59 -3.99 -11.98
C SER A 229 7.62 -5.18 -12.17
N PRO A 230 6.41 -5.22 -11.59
CA PRO A 230 5.56 -6.41 -11.63
C PRO A 230 4.88 -6.65 -12.98
N LEU A 231 5.06 -5.75 -13.95
CA LEU A 231 4.52 -5.90 -15.32
C LEU A 231 5.44 -6.73 -16.23
N TYR A 232 6.70 -6.94 -15.86
CA TYR A 232 7.63 -7.79 -16.60
C TYR A 232 7.35 -9.27 -16.28
N PRO A 233 7.10 -10.14 -17.29
CA PRO A 233 6.76 -11.55 -17.03
C PRO A 233 7.84 -12.38 -16.32
N ASP A 234 9.10 -11.95 -16.39
CA ASP A 234 10.25 -12.59 -15.73
C ASP A 234 10.54 -12.01 -14.32
N ASP A 235 9.77 -11.03 -13.84
CA ASP A 235 9.95 -10.45 -12.50
C ASP A 235 9.32 -11.32 -11.40
N ALA A 236 9.96 -11.37 -10.22
CA ALA A 236 9.51 -12.19 -9.10
C ALA A 236 8.14 -11.75 -8.53
N ALA A 237 7.76 -10.48 -8.68
CA ALA A 237 6.46 -9.96 -8.26
C ALA A 237 5.34 -10.19 -9.30
N HIS A 238 5.65 -10.63 -10.53
CA HIS A 238 4.68 -10.72 -11.62
C HIS A 238 3.48 -11.62 -11.30
N LEU A 239 3.73 -12.77 -10.65
CA LEU A 239 2.64 -13.66 -10.23
C LEU A 239 1.75 -13.00 -9.16
N THR A 240 2.34 -12.33 -8.17
CA THR A 240 1.58 -11.57 -7.16
C THR A 240 0.73 -10.46 -7.80
N TYR A 241 1.25 -9.76 -8.82
CA TYR A 241 0.51 -8.76 -9.58
C TYR A 241 -0.68 -9.35 -10.35
N LEU A 242 -0.53 -10.54 -10.94
CA LEU A 242 -1.62 -11.24 -11.62
C LEU A 242 -2.66 -11.82 -10.65
N ASP A 243 -2.22 -12.44 -9.55
CA ASP A 243 -3.10 -13.03 -8.55
C ASP A 243 -3.99 -11.96 -7.92
N THR A 244 -3.41 -10.82 -7.53
CA THR A 244 -4.14 -9.66 -6.97
C THR A 244 -5.09 -8.95 -7.96
N ALA A 245 -5.31 -9.50 -9.15
CA ALA A 245 -6.47 -9.14 -9.97
C ALA A 245 -7.81 -9.51 -9.30
N ARG A 246 -7.84 -10.50 -8.41
CA ARG A 246 -8.99 -10.79 -7.52
C ARG A 246 -8.52 -11.25 -6.15
N ARG A 247 -9.21 -10.83 -5.09
CA ARG A 247 -8.96 -11.26 -3.72
C ARG A 247 -9.09 -12.78 -3.56
N ASP A 248 -10.04 -13.39 -4.27
CA ASP A 248 -10.29 -14.85 -4.25
C ASP A 248 -9.14 -15.72 -4.81
N ASN A 249 -8.22 -15.12 -5.57
CA ASN A 249 -7.04 -15.84 -6.10
C ASN A 249 -5.94 -15.98 -5.03
N ILE A 250 -5.99 -15.15 -3.99
CA ILE A 250 -4.93 -15.04 -2.99
C ILE A 250 -4.98 -16.26 -2.06
N ALA A 251 -3.81 -16.81 -1.73
CA ALA A 251 -3.68 -18.02 -0.92
C ALA A 251 -2.57 -17.94 0.16
N ALA A 252 -2.03 -16.74 0.40
CA ALA A 252 -1.00 -16.48 1.40
C ALA A 252 -1.34 -15.22 2.20
N ASP A 253 -1.21 -15.31 3.52
CA ASP A 253 -1.76 -14.32 4.44
C ASP A 253 -1.07 -12.94 4.29
N ASP A 254 0.24 -12.92 4.03
CA ASP A 254 0.99 -11.69 3.77
C ASP A 254 0.60 -11.01 2.44
N VAL A 255 0.07 -11.77 1.49
CA VAL A 255 -0.53 -11.23 0.26
C VAL A 255 -1.94 -10.70 0.52
N PHE A 256 -2.73 -11.36 1.39
CA PHE A 256 -4.06 -10.87 1.79
C PHE A 256 -3.97 -9.54 2.54
N THR A 257 -3.14 -9.45 3.58
CA THR A 257 -2.97 -8.22 4.36
C THR A 257 -2.46 -7.07 3.48
N ALA A 258 -1.49 -7.34 2.60
CA ALA A 258 -1.01 -6.33 1.65
C ALA A 258 -2.08 -5.89 0.65
N TYR A 259 -2.94 -6.81 0.18
CA TYR A 259 -4.05 -6.51 -0.71
C TYR A 259 -5.10 -5.63 -0.02
N ASP A 260 -5.56 -6.01 1.17
CA ASP A 260 -6.59 -5.24 1.88
C ASP A 260 -6.09 -3.84 2.27
N GLN A 261 -4.81 -3.70 2.67
CA GLN A 261 -4.19 -2.38 2.84
C GLN A 261 -4.09 -1.60 1.51
N ALA A 262 -3.77 -2.28 0.41
CA ALA A 262 -3.71 -1.64 -0.91
C ALA A 262 -5.09 -1.21 -1.44
N VAL A 263 -6.20 -1.87 -1.06
CA VAL A 263 -7.57 -1.40 -1.34
C VAL A 263 -7.80 -0.03 -0.69
N LEU A 264 -7.56 0.07 0.63
CA LEU A 264 -7.73 1.31 1.38
C LEU A 264 -6.87 2.43 0.78
N THR A 265 -5.57 2.18 0.63
CA THR A 265 -4.62 3.16 0.12
C THR A 265 -4.94 3.57 -1.32
N ALA A 266 -5.27 2.62 -2.21
CA ALA A 266 -5.66 2.94 -3.59
C ALA A 266 -6.93 3.81 -3.65
N ALA A 267 -7.89 3.62 -2.75
CA ALA A 267 -9.07 4.47 -2.65
C ALA A 267 -8.68 5.92 -2.27
N TYR A 268 -7.93 6.12 -1.18
CA TYR A 268 -7.47 7.45 -0.74
C TYR A 268 -6.58 8.16 -1.79
N ILE A 269 -5.81 7.43 -2.59
CA ILE A 269 -5.04 7.99 -3.72
C ILE A 269 -5.98 8.45 -4.85
N PHE A 270 -7.02 7.66 -5.14
CA PHE A 270 -7.93 7.89 -6.27
C PHE A 270 -8.96 9.01 -6.00
N SER A 271 -9.37 9.20 -4.74
CA SER A 271 -10.22 10.31 -4.29
C SER A 271 -9.47 11.62 -3.99
N ASP A 272 -8.15 11.64 -4.21
CA ASP A 272 -7.25 12.75 -3.86
C ASP A 272 -7.15 13.10 -2.35
N ASP A 273 -7.74 12.31 -1.46
CA ASP A 273 -7.63 12.46 0.01
C ASP A 273 -6.20 12.20 0.53
N SER A 274 -5.44 11.30 -0.11
CA SER A 274 -4.07 10.95 0.29
C SER A 274 -3.12 12.14 0.06
N GLN A 275 -2.36 12.54 1.09
CA GLN A 275 -1.38 13.61 1.00
C GLN A 275 -0.14 13.16 0.22
N ASP A 276 0.28 13.93 -0.79
CA ASP A 276 1.56 13.68 -1.46
C ASP A 276 2.74 14.04 -0.54
N THR A 277 3.24 13.04 0.19
CA THR A 277 4.45 13.12 1.02
C THR A 277 5.74 13.22 0.19
N THR A 278 5.68 13.07 -1.14
CA THR A 278 6.86 13.12 -2.02
C THR A 278 7.15 14.50 -2.62
N GLU A 279 6.18 15.41 -2.56
CA GLU A 279 6.08 16.68 -3.31
C GLU A 279 6.50 16.56 -4.78
N GLY A 280 5.63 15.97 -5.61
CA GLY A 280 5.82 15.92 -7.06
C GLY A 280 6.88 14.93 -7.55
N ALA A 281 7.18 13.87 -6.78
CA ALA A 281 8.02 12.79 -7.31
C ALA A 281 7.30 12.06 -8.46
N PHE A 282 8.07 11.76 -9.51
CA PHE A 282 7.56 11.17 -10.75
C PHE A 282 8.18 9.79 -11.04
N ALA A 283 9.11 9.34 -10.21
CA ALA A 283 9.64 7.98 -10.20
C ALA A 283 10.09 7.60 -8.79
N PHE A 284 10.30 6.31 -8.57
CA PHE A 284 10.97 5.75 -7.40
C PHE A 284 11.92 4.64 -7.86
N TYR A 285 12.80 4.18 -6.99
CA TYR A 285 13.55 2.95 -7.17
C TYR A 285 13.98 2.37 -5.81
N SER A 286 14.33 1.08 -5.82
CA SER A 286 14.99 0.44 -4.67
C SER A 286 16.51 0.53 -4.83
N PRO A 287 17.24 1.33 -4.02
CA PRO A 287 18.69 1.40 -4.12
C PRO A 287 19.33 0.16 -3.49
N THR A 288 20.31 -0.42 -4.17
CA THR A 288 21.25 -1.36 -3.57
C THR A 288 22.01 -0.72 -2.40
N THR A 289 22.57 -1.52 -1.51
CA THR A 289 23.31 -1.06 -0.32
C THR A 289 24.33 0.04 -0.64
N SER A 290 25.14 -0.13 -1.69
CA SER A 290 26.14 0.86 -2.10
C SER A 290 25.55 2.14 -2.71
N GLN A 291 24.42 2.04 -3.41
CA GLN A 291 23.68 3.21 -3.89
C GLN A 291 23.09 3.99 -2.70
N TYR A 292 22.56 3.30 -1.70
CA TYR A 292 22.03 3.91 -0.49
C TYR A 292 23.13 4.61 0.34
N ASP A 293 24.30 3.96 0.51
CA ASP A 293 25.45 4.57 1.19
C ASP A 293 25.88 5.88 0.49
N GLN A 294 25.91 5.93 -0.85
CA GLN A 294 26.18 7.16 -1.61
C GLN A 294 25.08 8.22 -1.49
N LEU A 295 23.81 7.83 -1.37
CA LEU A 295 22.71 8.77 -1.08
C LEU A 295 22.84 9.39 0.32
N GLN A 296 23.27 8.61 1.32
CA GLN A 296 23.50 9.12 2.68
C GLN A 296 24.69 10.09 2.74
N GLU A 297 25.80 9.81 2.05
CA GLU A 297 26.93 10.74 1.93
C GLU A 297 26.53 12.07 1.27
N ALA A 298 25.70 12.01 0.22
CA ALA A 298 25.18 13.20 -0.45
C ALA A 298 24.17 13.99 0.40
N LEU A 299 23.33 13.30 1.17
CA LEU A 299 22.37 13.91 2.11
C LEU A 299 23.09 14.65 3.25
N ILE A 300 24.11 14.03 3.85
CA ILE A 300 24.89 14.60 4.97
C ILE A 300 25.72 15.81 4.51
N SER A 301 26.14 15.85 3.24
CA SER A 301 26.96 16.94 2.69
C SER A 301 26.16 18.07 2.03
N GLU A 302 24.82 17.95 1.95
CA GLU A 302 23.90 18.89 1.28
C GLU A 302 24.33 19.27 -0.16
N THR A 303 25.07 18.38 -0.85
CA THR A 303 25.68 18.67 -2.15
C THR A 303 24.63 18.95 -3.24
N THR A 304 24.81 20.01 -4.03
CA THR A 304 23.99 20.29 -5.21
C THR A 304 24.43 19.48 -6.45
N VAL A 305 25.61 18.83 -6.39
CA VAL A 305 26.12 17.92 -7.42
C VAL A 305 25.60 16.51 -7.16
N PHE A 306 25.03 15.88 -8.18
CA PHE A 306 24.42 14.56 -8.05
C PHE A 306 25.50 13.47 -7.86
N PRO A 307 25.39 12.59 -6.83
CA PRO A 307 26.41 11.57 -6.52
C PRO A 307 26.55 10.52 -7.62
N THR A 308 27.78 10.31 -8.10
CA THR A 308 28.12 9.28 -9.08
C THR A 308 27.89 7.89 -8.50
N GLY A 309 26.90 7.16 -9.02
CA GLY A 309 26.62 5.78 -8.60
C GLY A 309 25.48 5.63 -7.60
N ALA A 310 24.68 6.67 -7.33
CA ALA A 310 23.47 6.57 -6.49
C ALA A 310 22.29 5.81 -7.15
N GLY A 311 22.41 5.35 -8.39
CA GLY A 311 21.41 4.51 -9.09
C GLY A 311 20.53 5.24 -10.10
N THR A 312 20.49 6.58 -10.06
CA THR A 312 19.85 7.42 -11.09
C THR A 312 20.75 8.61 -11.44
N SER A 313 20.39 9.42 -12.44
CA SER A 313 21.04 10.68 -12.79
C SER A 313 20.17 11.52 -13.72
N ASP A 314 20.51 12.80 -13.89
CA ASP A 314 19.84 13.73 -14.82
C ASP A 314 19.69 13.21 -16.27
N THR A 315 20.60 12.34 -16.73
CA THR A 315 20.54 11.80 -18.10
C THR A 315 19.44 10.76 -18.30
N GLN A 316 18.91 10.19 -17.21
CA GLN A 316 17.76 9.27 -17.23
C GLN A 316 16.43 10.03 -17.39
N TYR A 317 16.37 11.27 -16.89
CA TYR A 317 15.14 12.09 -16.86
C TYR A 317 15.36 13.51 -17.42
N PRO A 318 15.80 13.65 -18.70
CA PRO A 318 16.20 14.94 -19.25
C PRO A 318 15.07 15.98 -19.33
N ALA A 319 13.81 15.56 -19.35
CA ALA A 319 12.64 16.45 -19.33
C ALA A 319 12.26 16.93 -17.91
N MET A 320 12.91 16.40 -16.87
CA MET A 320 12.69 16.72 -15.45
C MET A 320 13.95 17.22 -14.74
N SER A 321 15.10 17.25 -15.42
CA SER A 321 16.37 17.76 -14.90
C SER A 321 16.29 19.26 -14.52
N PRO A 322 16.97 19.72 -13.45
CA PRO A 322 17.76 18.94 -12.49
C PRO A 322 16.88 18.06 -11.59
N ILE A 323 17.27 16.80 -11.39
CA ILE A 323 16.57 15.87 -10.49
C ILE A 323 17.12 15.93 -9.06
N GLN A 324 16.28 15.54 -8.11
CA GLN A 324 16.58 15.34 -6.70
C GLN A 324 16.07 13.98 -6.24
N VAL A 325 16.82 13.30 -5.39
CA VAL A 325 16.35 12.10 -4.67
C VAL A 325 15.83 12.51 -3.30
N LEU A 326 14.60 12.10 -3.00
CA LEU A 326 13.95 12.24 -1.70
C LEU A 326 14.00 10.90 -0.96
N VAL A 327 14.55 10.94 0.26
CA VAL A 327 14.73 9.80 1.17
C VAL A 327 13.76 9.98 2.34
N LEU A 328 12.52 9.50 2.18
CA LEU A 328 11.47 9.61 3.22
C LEU A 328 11.77 8.70 4.42
N PRO A 329 12.08 9.23 5.63
CA PRO A 329 12.64 8.40 6.71
C PRO A 329 11.74 7.27 7.23
N GLY A 330 10.41 7.35 7.05
CA GLY A 330 9.47 6.29 7.42
C GLY A 330 9.45 5.09 6.46
N ILE A 331 9.94 5.27 5.23
CA ILE A 331 9.92 4.28 4.14
C ILE A 331 11.36 3.83 3.83
N ALA A 332 12.29 4.78 3.81
CA ALA A 332 13.71 4.57 3.57
C ALA A 332 14.44 4.12 4.84
N THR A 333 14.23 2.86 5.23
CA THR A 333 15.17 2.17 6.11
C THR A 333 16.10 1.28 5.28
N ARG A 334 17.39 1.27 5.61
CA ARG A 334 18.36 0.26 5.15
C ARG A 334 18.01 -1.05 5.84
N SER A 335 17.00 -1.76 5.33
CA SER A 335 16.41 -2.92 6.01
C SER A 335 17.48 -3.94 6.40
N SER A 336 17.47 -4.34 7.68
CA SER A 336 18.25 -5.48 8.17
C SER A 336 17.76 -6.82 7.62
N GLU A 337 16.55 -6.83 7.06
CA GLU A 337 15.89 -7.97 6.44
C GLU A 337 15.89 -7.79 4.92
N SER A 338 16.60 -8.66 4.21
CA SER A 338 16.77 -8.56 2.74
C SER A 338 15.50 -8.85 1.93
N SER A 339 14.36 -9.07 2.58
CA SER A 339 13.03 -9.29 2.00
C SER A 339 12.22 -8.00 1.81
N VAL A 340 12.70 -6.86 2.33
CA VAL A 340 11.95 -5.59 2.38
C VAL A 340 12.70 -4.51 1.58
N PRO A 341 12.26 -4.14 0.36
CA PRO A 341 12.88 -3.06 -0.39
C PRO A 341 12.89 -1.70 0.35
N SER A 342 14.03 -1.03 0.37
CA SER A 342 14.07 0.41 0.68
C SER A 342 13.55 1.17 -0.54
N PHE A 343 12.63 2.14 -0.40
CA PHE A 343 12.27 3.03 -1.52
C PHE A 343 12.93 4.40 -1.37
N VAL A 344 13.39 4.97 -2.48
CA VAL A 344 13.72 6.39 -2.60
C VAL A 344 13.05 6.98 -3.83
N PHE A 345 12.64 8.24 -3.73
CA PHE A 345 11.75 8.91 -4.67
C PHE A 345 12.52 9.93 -5.50
N VAL A 346 12.15 10.14 -6.76
CA VAL A 346 12.83 11.05 -7.70
C VAL A 346 11.86 12.14 -8.13
N ARG A 347 12.21 13.39 -7.79
CA ARG A 347 11.44 14.59 -8.15
C ARG A 347 12.32 15.61 -8.87
N LYS A 348 11.70 16.64 -9.43
CA LYS A 348 12.43 17.79 -10.00
C LYS A 348 12.82 18.76 -8.88
N ARG A 349 13.98 19.39 -8.99
CA ARG A 349 14.44 20.48 -8.10
C ARG A 349 14.77 21.76 -8.87
N ASN A 350 15.17 22.79 -8.14
CA ASN A 350 15.92 23.93 -8.64
C ASN A 350 17.44 23.67 -8.55
N ASN A 351 18.24 24.37 -9.36
CA ASN A 351 19.70 24.21 -9.42
C ASN A 351 20.43 24.41 -8.07
N ASN A 352 19.82 25.13 -7.13
CA ASN A 352 20.42 25.52 -5.85
C ASN A 352 20.04 24.59 -4.70
N GLU A 353 19.09 23.67 -4.89
CA GLU A 353 18.67 22.70 -3.87
C GLU A 353 19.62 21.48 -3.86
N PRO A 354 19.79 20.80 -2.71
CA PRO A 354 20.59 19.58 -2.63
C PRO A 354 20.14 18.51 -3.63
N ALA A 355 21.07 17.71 -4.14
CA ALA A 355 20.78 16.58 -5.03
C ALA A 355 20.09 15.42 -4.30
N VAL A 356 20.24 15.34 -2.98
CA VAL A 356 19.53 14.39 -2.10
C VAL A 356 18.98 15.14 -0.90
N THR A 357 17.72 14.87 -0.53
CA THR A 357 17.02 15.44 0.63
C THR A 357 16.30 14.35 1.41
N ASN A 358 16.03 14.59 2.70
CA ASN A 358 15.13 13.76 3.53
C ASN A 358 13.90 14.54 4.03
N ARG A 359 13.73 15.75 3.52
CA ARG A 359 12.55 16.59 3.73
C ARG A 359 11.73 16.58 2.44
N PRO A 360 10.40 16.35 2.52
CA PRO A 360 9.45 16.99 1.61
C PRO A 360 9.90 18.43 1.36
#